data_AF-I1I6E6-F1
#
_entry.id   AF-I1I6E6-F1
#
_cell.length_a   1.000
_cell.length_b   1.000
_cell.length_c   1.000
_cell.angle_alpha   90.00
_cell.angle_beta   90.00
_cell.angle_gamma   90.00
#
_symmetry.space_group_name_H-M   'P 1'
#
loop_
_entity.id
_entity.type
_entity.pdbx_description
1 polymer ?
#
loop_
_entity_poly.entity_id
_entity_poly.type
_entity_poly.pdbx_seq_one_letter_code
_entity_poly.pdbx_strand_id
1 'polypeptide(L)'
;MFTNAQLQVERTGRGGTLREQYLQLNILELFLDCITEPNEWLVEFGVGGICNSCADPANASVITQCGGIPLVVQCLSSPVKNTVNYALGGLYYLCNPSTEKRF
;
A
#
# COMPACT_ATOMS: atom_id res chain seq x y z
N MET A 1 36.19 17.01 -6.18
CA MET A 1 35.73 15.64 -5.89
C MET A 1 35.00 15.71 -4.55
N PHE A 2 33.67 15.82 -4.57
CA PHE A 2 32.89 16.04 -3.35
C PHE A 2 32.64 14.69 -2.67
N THR A 3 32.98 14.59 -1.38
CA THR A 3 32.81 13.36 -0.59
C THR A 3 31.35 13.12 -0.28
N ASN A 4 30.96 11.85 -0.17
CA ASN A 4 29.58 11.39 0.05
C ASN A 4 28.86 12.07 1.23
N ALA A 5 29.59 12.61 2.21
CA ALA A 5 29.03 13.35 3.33
C ALA A 5 28.46 14.73 2.94
N GLN A 6 29.08 15.44 1.98
CA GLN A 6 28.63 16.77 1.56
C GLN A 6 27.35 16.71 0.70
N LEU A 7 27.20 15.65 -0.10
CA LEU A 7 25.97 15.36 -0.84
C LEU A 7 24.79 14.95 0.06
N GLN A 8 25.04 14.50 1.30
CA GLN A 8 23.98 14.17 2.27
C GLN A 8 23.46 15.42 3.01
N VAL A 9 24.33 16.40 3.25
CA VAL A 9 23.96 17.68 3.89
C VAL A 9 23.16 18.58 2.93
N GLU A 10 23.52 18.58 1.63
CA GLU A 10 22.76 19.35 0.62
C GLU A 10 21.36 18.77 0.36
N ARG A 11 21.13 17.50 0.68
CA ARG A 11 19.82 16.82 0.59
C ARG A 11 18.92 17.05 1.80
N THR A 12 19.47 17.61 2.89
CA THR A 12 18.72 17.93 4.11
C THR A 12 18.42 19.42 4.28
N GLY A 13 18.94 20.27 3.39
CA GLY A 13 18.70 21.71 3.40
C GLY A 13 17.72 22.15 2.31
N ARG A 14 16.46 22.40 2.69
CA ARG A 14 15.33 22.92 1.88
C ARG A 14 14.54 21.86 1.10
N GLY A 15 13.40 21.44 1.66
CA GLY A 15 12.35 20.73 0.92
C GLY A 15 12.41 19.20 0.95
N GLY A 16 12.72 18.60 2.09
CA GLY A 16 12.85 17.14 2.23
C GLY A 16 11.55 16.39 2.57
N THR A 17 10.39 16.74 2.00
CA THR A 17 9.15 15.94 2.16
C THR A 17 8.84 15.09 0.93
N LEU A 18 9.46 15.36 -0.23
CA LEU A 18 8.99 14.78 -1.48
C LEU A 18 9.46 13.34 -1.75
N ARG A 19 10.71 12.95 -1.47
CA ARG A 19 11.23 11.63 -1.91
C ARG A 19 10.71 10.45 -1.09
N GLU A 20 10.52 10.63 0.22
CA GLU A 20 9.94 9.59 1.08
C GLU A 20 8.44 9.44 0.83
N GLN A 21 7.73 10.56 0.61
CA GLN A 21 6.32 10.53 0.19
C GLN A 21 6.14 9.95 -1.22
N TYR A 22 7.02 10.28 -2.18
CA TYR A 22 6.98 9.73 -3.54
C TYR A 22 7.21 8.21 -3.58
N LEU A 23 8.02 7.66 -2.67
CA LEU A 23 8.32 6.23 -2.64
C LEU A 23 7.27 5.44 -1.85
N GLN A 24 6.69 6.02 -0.79
CA GLN A 24 5.65 5.34 0.00
C GLN A 24 4.29 5.32 -0.68
N LEU A 25 3.88 6.41 -1.34
CA LEU A 25 2.58 6.50 -2.01
C LEU A 25 2.54 5.68 -3.32
N ASN A 26 3.63 5.71 -4.09
CA ASN A 26 3.62 5.16 -5.45
C ASN A 26 3.51 3.62 -5.52
N ILE A 27 4.03 2.90 -4.52
CA ILE A 27 3.94 1.42 -4.54
C ILE A 27 2.60 0.92 -3.99
N LEU A 28 2.03 1.60 -2.99
CA LEU A 28 0.72 1.22 -2.44
C LEU A 28 -0.40 1.54 -3.44
N GLU A 29 -0.35 2.70 -4.07
CA GLU A 29 -1.30 3.05 -5.16
C GLU A 29 -1.15 2.11 -6.36
N LEU A 30 0.08 1.75 -6.76
CA LEU A 30 0.31 0.75 -7.80
C LEU A 30 -0.34 -0.61 -7.47
N PHE A 31 -0.26 -1.06 -6.22
CA PHE A 31 -0.94 -2.29 -5.80
C PHE A 31 -2.47 -2.15 -5.87
N LEU A 32 -3.02 -0.99 -5.52
CA LEU A 32 -4.45 -0.73 -5.64
C LEU A 32 -4.89 -0.70 -7.11
N ASP A 33 -4.11 -0.08 -8.00
CA ASP A 33 -4.36 -0.07 -9.44
C ASP A 33 -4.40 -1.50 -9.99
N CYS A 34 -3.43 -2.34 -9.59
CA CYS A 34 -3.37 -3.74 -10.00
C CYS A 34 -4.61 -4.56 -9.58
N ILE A 35 -5.28 -4.21 -8.47
CA ILE A 35 -6.51 -4.88 -8.02
C ILE A 35 -7.70 -4.55 -8.95
N THR A 36 -7.67 -3.41 -9.64
CA THR A 36 -8.74 -3.00 -10.57
C THR A 36 -8.59 -3.59 -11.97
N GLU A 37 -7.43 -4.17 -12.27
CA GLU A 37 -7.15 -4.76 -13.56
C GLU A 37 -7.92 -6.08 -13.78
N PRO A 38 -8.30 -6.41 -15.02
CA PRO A 38 -9.01 -7.65 -15.32
C PRO A 38 -8.13 -8.90 -15.22
N ASN A 39 -6.80 -8.73 -15.13
CA ASN A 39 -5.85 -9.82 -15.10
C ASN A 39 -5.72 -10.39 -13.68
N GLU A 40 -6.15 -11.63 -13.48
CA GLU A 40 -6.12 -12.31 -12.17
C GLU A 40 -4.71 -12.34 -11.52
N TRP A 41 -3.65 -12.41 -12.33
CA TRP A 41 -2.27 -12.34 -11.82
C TRP A 41 -1.93 -10.96 -11.25
N LEU A 42 -2.41 -9.88 -11.89
CA LEU A 42 -2.22 -8.52 -11.39
C LEU A 42 -3.05 -8.30 -10.13
N VAL A 43 -4.28 -8.82 -10.10
CA VAL A 43 -5.12 -8.76 -8.90
C VAL A 43 -4.47 -9.48 -7.72
N GLU A 44 -3.99 -10.72 -7.93
CA GLU A 44 -3.27 -11.49 -6.91
C GLU A 44 -2.01 -10.75 -6.44
N PHE A 45 -1.22 -10.20 -7.38
CA PHE A 45 -0.02 -9.42 -7.08
C PHE A 45 -0.35 -8.17 -6.25
N GLY A 46 -1.38 -7.42 -6.65
CA GLY A 46 -1.82 -6.22 -5.97
C GLY A 46 -2.28 -6.50 -4.54
N VAL A 47 -3.23 -7.44 -4.36
CA VAL A 47 -3.72 -7.78 -3.02
C VAL A 47 -2.65 -8.42 -2.14
N GLY A 48 -1.74 -9.21 -2.72
CA GLY A 48 -0.59 -9.77 -2.01
C GLY A 48 0.38 -8.69 -1.54
N GLY A 49 0.64 -7.69 -2.38
CA GLY A 49 1.40 -6.49 -2.01
C GLY A 49 0.76 -5.74 -0.83
N ILE A 50 -0.54 -5.46 -0.94
CA ILE A 50 -1.32 -4.82 0.13
C ILE A 50 -1.24 -5.62 1.44
N CYS A 51 -1.46 -6.94 1.38
CA CYS A 51 -1.42 -7.82 2.54
C CYS A 51 -0.06 -7.79 3.26
N ASN A 52 1.04 -7.74 2.50
CA ASN A 52 2.37 -7.69 3.07
C ASN A 52 2.71 -6.30 3.65
N SER A 53 2.15 -5.24 3.06
CA SER A 53 2.44 -3.86 3.46
C SER A 53 1.57 -3.37 4.62
N CYS A 54 0.34 -3.84 4.77
CA CYS A 54 -0.62 -3.33 5.76
C CYS A 54 -0.32 -3.74 7.21
N ALA A 55 0.69 -4.60 7.45
CA ALA A 55 1.19 -4.87 8.80
C ALA A 55 1.84 -3.62 9.44
N ASP A 56 2.33 -2.68 8.63
CA ASP A 56 2.75 -1.35 9.09
C ASP A 56 1.52 -0.41 9.19
N PRO A 57 1.21 0.13 10.39
CA PRO A 57 0.09 1.05 10.57
C PRO A 57 0.11 2.29 9.68
N ALA A 58 1.29 2.80 9.30
CA ALA A 58 1.39 3.94 8.39
C ALA A 58 0.88 3.57 6.99
N ASN A 59 1.29 2.41 6.48
CA ASN A 59 0.81 1.89 5.20
C ASN A 59 -0.69 1.59 5.25
N ALA A 60 -1.17 0.95 6.33
CA ALA A 60 -2.59 0.68 6.53
C ALA A 60 -3.44 1.96 6.48
N SER A 61 -2.95 3.04 7.10
CA SER A 61 -3.60 4.36 7.07
C SER A 61 -3.66 4.95 5.66
N VAL A 62 -2.59 4.83 4.88
CA VAL A 62 -2.53 5.28 3.48
C VAL A 62 -3.49 4.46 2.61
N ILE A 63 -3.43 3.14 2.68
CA ILE A 63 -4.30 2.22 1.93
C ILE A 63 -5.78 2.53 2.21
N THR A 64 -6.11 2.79 3.48
CA THR A 64 -7.47 3.18 3.88
C THR A 64 -7.88 4.53 3.27
N GLN A 65 -6.98 5.52 3.29
CA GLN A 65 -7.23 6.86 2.71
C GLN A 65 -7.43 6.81 1.19
N CYS A 66 -6.74 5.90 0.50
CA CYS A 66 -6.87 5.69 -0.94
C CYS A 66 -8.08 4.83 -1.32
N GLY A 67 -8.99 4.51 -0.39
CA GLY A 67 -10.16 3.68 -0.68
C GLY A 67 -9.84 2.21 -0.94
N GLY A 68 -8.73 1.70 -0.40
CA GLY A 68 -8.28 0.33 -0.61
C GLY A 68 -9.16 -0.73 0.04
N ILE A 69 -9.90 -0.42 1.11
CA ILE A 69 -10.69 -1.44 1.83
C ILE A 69 -11.81 -2.03 0.95
N PRO A 70 -12.67 -1.23 0.29
CA PRO A 70 -13.63 -1.76 -0.69
C PRO A 70 -12.97 -2.63 -1.78
N LEU A 71 -11.79 -2.23 -2.25
CA LEU A 71 -11.05 -2.96 -3.27
C LEU A 71 -10.55 -4.32 -2.75
N VAL A 72 -10.08 -4.40 -1.51
CA VAL A 72 -9.67 -5.67 -0.89
C VAL A 72 -10.89 -6.56 -0.57
N VAL A 73 -12.02 -5.97 -0.17
CA VAL A 73 -13.27 -6.72 0.06
C VAL A 73 -13.76 -7.39 -1.22
N GLN A 74 -13.67 -6.73 -2.37
CA GLN A 74 -14.07 -7.31 -3.65
C GLN A 74 -13.28 -8.59 -3.98
N CYS A 75 -12.00 -8.63 -3.60
CA CYS A 75 -11.10 -9.76 -3.82
C CYS A 75 -11.53 -11.04 -3.09
N LEU A 76 -12.41 -10.95 -2.08
CA LEU A 76 -12.98 -12.12 -1.39
C LEU A 76 -13.88 -12.97 -2.29
N SER A 77 -14.39 -12.40 -3.39
CA SER A 77 -15.20 -13.13 -4.38
C SER A 77 -14.37 -13.72 -5.52
N SER A 78 -13.04 -13.60 -5.46
CA SER A 78 -12.15 -14.10 -6.52
C SER A 78 -12.18 -15.64 -6.62
N PRO A 79 -12.11 -16.21 -7.83
CA PRO A 79 -11.92 -17.65 -8.01
C PRO A 79 -10.50 -18.10 -7.60
N VAL A 80 -9.55 -17.17 -7.46
CA VAL A 80 -8.16 -17.44 -7.12
C VAL A 80 -8.00 -17.54 -5.60
N LYS A 81 -7.68 -18.73 -5.12
CA LYS A 81 -7.56 -19.02 -3.68
C LYS A 81 -6.56 -18.11 -2.96
N ASN A 82 -5.44 -17.79 -3.60
CA ASN A 82 -4.40 -16.93 -3.02
C ASN A 82 -4.91 -15.50 -2.84
N THR A 83 -5.58 -14.95 -3.85
CA THR A 83 -6.22 -13.63 -3.79
C THR A 83 -7.17 -13.52 -2.60
N VAL A 84 -8.01 -14.54 -2.37
CA VAL A 84 -8.92 -14.58 -1.21
C VAL A 84 -8.14 -14.65 0.11
N ASN A 85 -7.09 -15.48 0.20
CA ASN A 85 -6.26 -15.58 1.41
C ASN A 85 -5.56 -14.27 1.75
N TYR A 86 -4.97 -13.60 0.76
CA TYR A 86 -4.34 -12.29 0.93
C TYR A 86 -5.35 -11.22 1.29
N ALA A 87 -6.55 -11.25 0.71
CA ALA A 87 -7.62 -10.33 1.07
C ALA A 87 -8.03 -10.49 2.55
N LEU A 88 -8.22 -11.73 3.01
CA LEU A 88 -8.51 -12.00 4.43
C LEU A 88 -7.40 -11.51 5.36
N GLY A 89 -6.13 -11.82 5.02
CA GLY A 89 -4.98 -11.37 5.78
C GLY A 89 -4.83 -9.84 5.80
N GLY A 90 -5.07 -9.18 4.66
CA GLY A 90 -5.04 -7.73 4.55
C GLY A 90 -6.13 -7.06 5.38
N LEU A 91 -7.36 -7.55 5.28
CA LEU A 91 -8.50 -7.02 6.04
C LEU A 91 -8.33 -7.15 7.56
N TYR A 92 -7.64 -8.18 8.04
CA TYR A 92 -7.31 -8.33 9.45
C TYR A 92 -6.55 -7.11 10.01
N TYR A 93 -5.61 -6.55 9.23
CA TYR A 93 -4.86 -5.36 9.63
C TYR A 93 -5.57 -4.06 9.27
N LEU A 94 -6.29 -4.02 8.14
CA LEU A 94 -6.97 -2.82 7.65
C LEU A 94 -8.27 -2.51 8.41
N CYS A 95 -8.95 -3.50 9.01
CA CYS A 95 -10.20 -3.33 9.76
C CYS A 95 -9.96 -3.36 11.28
N ASN A 96 -9.21 -2.38 11.78
CA ASN A 96 -8.92 -2.16 13.20
C ASN A 96 -9.82 -1.03 13.74
N PRO A 97 -10.17 -1.00 15.05
CA PRO A 97 -10.83 0.15 15.69
C PRO A 97 -10.25 1.54 15.34
N SER A 98 -8.96 1.59 14.99
CA SER A 98 -8.23 2.79 14.58
C SER A 98 -8.57 3.27 13.16
N THR A 99 -9.02 2.36 12.29
CA THR A 99 -9.46 2.64 10.90
C THR A 99 -10.98 2.69 10.76
N GLU A 100 -11.72 2.27 11.78
CA GLU A 100 -13.19 2.23 11.83
C GLU A 100 -13.88 3.60 11.62
N LYS A 101 -13.20 4.72 11.92
CA LYS A 101 -13.76 6.08 11.84
C LYS A 101 -13.89 6.69 10.43
N ARG A 102 -13.64 5.94 9.37
CA ARG A 102 -13.53 6.48 7.99
C ARG A 102 -14.47 5.83 6.96
N PHE A 103 -15.47 5.08 7.39
CA PHE A 103 -16.53 4.56 6.52
C PHE A 103 -17.76 5.47 6.52
#